data_AF-A0A6B0BA34-F1
#
_entry.id   AF-A0A6B0BA34-F1
#
_cell.length_a   1.000
_cell.length_b   1.000
_cell.length_c   1.000
_cell.angle_alpha   90.00
_cell.angle_beta   90.00
_cell.angle_gamma   90.00
#
_symmetry.space_group_name_H-M   'P 1'
#
loop_
_entity.id
_entity.type
_entity.pdbx_description
1 polymer ?
#
loop_
_entity_poly.entity_id
_entity_poly.type
_entity_poly.pdbx_seq_one_letter_code
_entity_poly.pdbx_strand_id
1 'polypeptide(L)'
;MKKLIIRVVGVLFLVGFLIYLFYSPRLKFDVLENPNKGNKVNRSEQVNKSNNHAENPKPKEGVGTWVGKDIKVLTSKFGQADRVYPFRDGYKNYV
;
A
#
# COMPACT_ATOMS: atom_id res chain seq x y z
N MET A 1 -47.30 -30.73 25.18
CA MET A 1 -45.84 -31.00 25.31
C MET A 1 -45.07 -30.74 24.01
N LYS A 2 -45.31 -31.47 22.91
CA LYS A 2 -44.54 -31.33 21.65
C LYS A 2 -44.49 -29.91 21.04
N LYS A 3 -45.61 -29.17 21.02
CA LYS A 3 -45.66 -27.76 20.54
C LYS A 3 -44.82 -26.78 21.38
N LEU A 4 -44.76 -27.00 22.70
CA LEU A 4 -43.96 -26.18 23.61
C LEU A 4 -42.47 -26.42 23.38
N ILE A 5 -42.08 -27.70 23.24
CA ILE A 5 -40.70 -28.10 22.95
C ILE A 5 -40.21 -27.49 21.63
N ILE A 6 -41.01 -27.55 20.56
CA ILE A 6 -40.67 -26.96 19.26
C ILE A 6 -40.48 -25.44 19.35
N ARG A 7 -41.31 -24.74 20.12
CA ARG A 7 -41.15 -23.29 20.35
C ARG A 7 -39.84 -22.97 21.08
N VAL A 8 -39.51 -23.71 22.14
CA VAL A 8 -38.28 -23.50 22.92
C VAL A 8 -37.05 -23.75 22.05
N VAL A 9 -37.03 -24.83 21.26
CA VAL A 9 -35.93 -25.13 20.35
C VAL A 9 -35.79 -24.06 19.27
N GLY A 10 -36.89 -23.57 18.70
CA GLY A 10 -36.87 -22.49 17.71
C GLY A 10 -36.31 -21.17 18.26
N VAL A 11 -36.65 -20.81 19.50
CA VAL A 11 -36.11 -19.62 20.17
C VAL A 11 -34.62 -19.78 20.43
N LEU A 12 -34.17 -20.94 20.91
CA LEU A 12 -32.74 -21.22 21.11
C LEU A 12 -31.94 -21.13 19.81
N PHE A 13 -32.49 -21.66 18.72
CA PHE A 13 -31.87 -21.58 17.40
C PHE A 13 -31.77 -20.14 16.90
N LEU A 14 -32.83 -19.35 17.08
CA LEU A 14 -32.85 -17.93 16.72
C LEU A 14 -31.77 -17.15 17.49
N VAL A 15 -31.67 -17.37 18.80
CA VAL A 15 -30.67 -16.69 19.65
C VAL A 15 -29.25 -17.09 19.24
N GLY A 16 -29.00 -18.38 19.01
CA GLY A 16 -27.70 -18.86 18.52
C GLY A 16 -27.34 -18.27 17.15
N PHE A 17 -28.31 -18.18 16.25
CA PHE A 17 -28.14 -17.57 14.93
C PHE A 17 -27.83 -16.07 15.02
N LEU A 18 -28.50 -15.34 15.91
CA LEU A 18 -28.23 -13.91 16.14
C LEU A 18 -26.83 -13.70 16.72
N ILE A 19 -26.42 -14.51 17.70
CA ILE A 19 -25.05 -14.45 18.24
C ILE A 19 -24.04 -14.70 17.12
N TYR A 20 -24.24 -15.73 16.30
CA TYR A 20 -23.37 -16.00 15.16
C TYR A 20 -23.31 -14.83 14.18
N LEU A 21 -24.44 -14.24 13.81
CA LEU A 21 -24.49 -13.12 12.86
C LEU A 21 -23.76 -11.87 13.39
N PHE A 22 -23.95 -11.54 14.67
CA PHE A 22 -23.46 -10.29 15.26
C PHE A 22 -22.08 -10.41 15.94
N TYR A 23 -21.66 -11.61 16.36
CA TYR A 23 -20.34 -11.90 16.91
C TYR A 23 -19.40 -12.60 15.92
N SER A 24 -19.82 -12.82 14.67
CA SER A 24 -18.90 -13.27 13.64
C SER A 24 -17.75 -12.24 13.52
N PRO A 25 -16.48 -12.68 13.60
CA PRO A 25 -15.35 -11.76 13.57
C PRO A 25 -15.43 -10.91 12.30
N ARG A 26 -15.38 -9.58 12.47
CA ARG A 26 -15.33 -8.65 11.34
C ARG A 26 -14.18 -9.05 10.41
N LEU A 27 -14.46 -9.11 9.11
CA LEU A 27 -13.46 -9.30 8.07
C LEU A 27 -12.30 -8.31 8.31
N LYS A 28 -11.10 -8.83 8.47
CA LYS A 28 -9.90 -8.00 8.64
C LYS A 28 -9.51 -7.44 7.27
N PHE A 29 -8.99 -6.22 7.26
CA PHE A 29 -8.37 -5.66 6.07
C PHE A 29 -6.93 -6.15 5.98
N ASP A 30 -6.54 -6.59 4.79
CA ASP A 30 -5.17 -7.01 4.53
C ASP A 30 -4.23 -5.80 4.61
N VAL A 31 -3.14 -5.96 5.36
CA VAL A 31 -2.11 -4.93 5.50
C VAL A 31 -1.07 -5.16 4.41
N LEU A 32 -0.92 -4.18 3.50
CA LEU A 32 0.13 -4.22 2.50
C LEU A 32 1.49 -4.04 3.18
N GLU A 33 2.40 -4.97 2.90
CA GLU A 33 3.78 -4.92 3.39
C GLU A 33 4.73 -4.38 2.31
N ASN A 34 5.89 -3.87 2.73
CA ASN A 34 6.93 -3.44 1.79
C ASN A 34 7.38 -4.65 0.94
N PRO A 35 7.39 -4.56 -0.40
CA PRO A 35 7.82 -5.67 -1.27
C PRO A 35 9.27 -6.13 -1.04
N ASN A 36 10.12 -5.29 -0.44
CA ASN A 36 11.48 -5.66 -0.06
C ASN A 36 11.54 -6.56 1.19
N LYS A 37 10.41 -6.81 1.86
CA LYS A 37 10.32 -7.63 3.07
C LYS A 37 10.35 -9.11 2.72
N GLY A 38 11.53 -9.65 2.39
CA GLY A 38 11.98 -11.07 2.46
C GLY A 38 11.18 -12.19 1.75
N ASN A 39 9.87 -12.03 1.60
CA ASN A 39 8.93 -12.96 1.02
C ASN A 39 8.97 -12.75 -0.49
N LYS A 40 9.74 -13.60 -1.17
CA LYS A 40 9.74 -13.67 -2.63
C LYS A 40 8.36 -14.14 -3.08
N VAL A 41 7.49 -13.19 -3.41
CA VAL A 41 6.29 -13.50 -4.18
C VAL A 41 6.79 -13.98 -5.55
N ASN A 42 6.52 -15.24 -5.89
CA ASN A 42 6.80 -15.80 -7.21
C ASN A 42 5.93 -15.07 -8.24
N ARG A 43 6.41 -13.94 -8.75
CA ARG A 43 5.78 -13.21 -9.84
C ARG A 43 6.14 -13.94 -11.13
N SER A 44 5.21 -14.72 -11.66
CA SER A 44 5.36 -15.51 -12.88
C SER A 44 5.36 -14.68 -14.17
N GLU A 45 5.34 -13.35 -14.08
CA GLU A 45 5.38 -12.45 -15.23
C GLU A 45 6.52 -11.44 -15.06
N GLN A 46 7.76 -11.95 -15.09
CA GLN A 46 8.85 -11.10 -15.53
C GLN A 46 8.68 -10.90 -17.03
N VAL A 47 8.32 -9.68 -17.44
CA VAL A 47 8.44 -9.26 -18.83
C VAL A 47 9.87 -9.60 -19.26
N ASN A 48 9.99 -10.50 -20.24
CA ASN A 48 11.27 -10.89 -20.83
C ASN A 48 11.98 -9.62 -21.27
N LYS A 49 12.96 -9.16 -20.49
CA LYS A 49 13.85 -8.09 -20.93
C LYS A 49 14.63 -8.65 -22.10
N SER A 50 14.27 -8.23 -23.31
CA SER A 50 15.11 -8.42 -24.48
C SER A 50 16.50 -7.88 -24.12
N ASN A 51 17.51 -8.74 -24.17
CA ASN A 51 18.91 -8.42 -23.89
C ASN A 51 19.50 -7.57 -25.04
N ASN A 52 18.92 -6.39 -25.28
CA ASN A 52 19.60 -5.37 -26.02
C ASN A 52 20.56 -4.70 -25.03
N HIS A 53 21.86 -4.97 -25.19
CA HIS A 53 22.99 -4.32 -24.50
C HIS A 53 23.10 -2.80 -24.80
N ALA A 54 21.98 -2.12 -25.03
CA ALA A 54 21.92 -0.68 -25.13
C ALA A 54 21.51 -0.11 -23.78
N GLU A 55 22.47 0.52 -23.07
CA GLU A 55 22.15 1.28 -21.89
C GLU A 55 21.18 2.42 -22.24
N ASN A 56 20.23 2.71 -21.34
CA ASN A 56 19.33 3.85 -21.53
C ASN A 56 20.12 5.14 -21.34
N PRO A 57 20.12 6.07 -22.32
CA PRO A 57 20.81 7.34 -22.18
C PRO A 57 20.15 8.19 -21.08
N LYS A 58 20.92 9.14 -20.53
CA LYS A 58 20.40 10.11 -19.55
C LYS A 58 19.21 10.90 -20.15
N PRO A 59 18.18 11.23 -19.35
CA PRO A 59 17.10 12.10 -19.80
C PRO A 59 17.64 13.44 -20.31
N LYS A 60 17.03 13.95 -21.39
CA LYS A 60 17.41 15.25 -21.98
C LYS A 60 16.63 16.41 -21.38
N GLU A 61 15.44 16.16 -20.85
CA GLU A 61 14.52 17.18 -20.32
C GLU A 61 13.65 16.65 -19.18
N GLY A 62 12.87 17.54 -18.56
CA GLY A 62 11.96 17.23 -17.47
C GLY A 62 12.64 16.95 -16.12
N VAL A 63 11.87 16.41 -15.18
CA VAL A 63 12.30 16.23 -13.77
C VAL A 63 13.49 15.30 -13.60
N GLY A 64 13.68 14.35 -14.53
CA GLY A 64 14.84 13.44 -14.51
C GLY A 64 16.17 14.17 -14.64
N THR A 65 16.19 15.37 -15.25
CA THR A 65 17.39 16.20 -15.37
C THR A 65 17.73 16.99 -14.12
N TRP A 66 16.87 16.97 -13.10
CA TRP A 66 17.07 17.71 -11.85
C TRP A 66 17.84 16.89 -10.81
N VAL A 67 17.85 15.56 -10.96
CA VAL A 67 18.59 14.65 -10.09
C VAL A 67 20.09 14.97 -10.19
N GLY A 68 20.72 15.22 -9.03
CA GLY A 68 22.13 15.59 -8.93
C GLY A 68 22.43 17.10 -9.03
N LYS A 69 21.42 17.95 -9.31
CA LYS A 69 21.58 19.41 -9.24
C LYS A 69 21.34 19.92 -7.82
N ASP A 70 21.91 21.08 -7.50
CA ASP A 70 21.64 21.78 -6.25
C ASP A 70 20.17 22.24 -6.17
N ILE A 71 19.57 22.17 -4.98
CA ILE A 71 18.16 22.54 -4.75
C ILE A 71 17.86 23.99 -5.14
N LYS A 72 18.85 24.88 -5.07
CA LYS A 72 18.73 26.28 -5.49
C LYS A 72 18.30 26.40 -6.95
N VAL A 73 18.62 25.44 -7.82
CA VAL A 73 18.16 25.45 -9.22
C VAL A 73 16.63 25.41 -9.29
N LEU A 74 16.00 24.61 -8.43
CA LEU A 74 14.55 24.52 -8.36
C LEU A 74 13.96 25.74 -7.64
N THR A 75 14.61 26.20 -6.57
CA THR A 75 14.18 27.41 -5.85
C THR A 75 14.22 28.65 -6.73
N SER A 76 15.23 28.80 -7.60
CA SER A 76 15.30 29.91 -8.55
C SER A 76 14.23 29.81 -9.65
N LYS A 77 13.84 28.60 -10.02
CA LYS A 77 12.84 28.37 -11.08
C LYS A 77 11.40 28.55 -10.59
N PHE A 78 11.11 28.10 -9.37
CA PHE A 78 9.74 27.99 -8.87
C PHE A 78 9.47 28.85 -7.62
N GLY A 79 10.48 29.47 -7.02
CA GLY A 79 10.38 30.15 -5.73
C GLY A 79 10.67 29.22 -4.55
N GLN A 80 10.40 29.69 -3.34
CA GLN A 80 10.56 28.86 -2.13
C GLN A 80 9.59 27.67 -2.18
N ALA A 81 10.06 26.51 -1.74
CA ALA A 81 9.20 25.35 -1.57
C ALA A 81 8.13 25.63 -0.51
N ASP A 82 6.92 25.10 -0.69
CA ASP A 82 5.82 25.27 0.26
C ASP A 82 6.15 24.60 1.59
N ARG A 83 6.87 23.47 1.55
CA ARG A 83 7.28 22.75 2.75
C ARG A 83 8.65 22.11 2.64
N VAL A 84 9.48 22.34 3.67
CA VAL A 84 10.80 21.74 3.81
C VAL A 84 10.91 21.01 5.14
N TYR A 85 11.29 19.72 5.11
CA TYR A 85 11.42 18.92 6.34
C TYR A 85 12.54 17.87 6.24
N PRO A 86 13.29 17.62 7.32
CA PRO A 86 14.29 16.56 7.37
C PRO A 86 13.64 15.18 7.50
N PHE A 87 14.33 14.14 7.02
CA PHE A 87 13.99 12.75 7.32
C PHE A 87 15.25 11.94 7.67
N ARG A 88 15.07 10.64 7.92
CA ARG A 88 16.15 9.70 8.28
C ARG A 88 17.34 9.80 7.31
N ASP A 89 18.52 9.47 7.81
CA ASP A 89 19.77 9.39 7.04
C ASP A 89 20.26 10.73 6.44
N GLY A 90 19.89 11.85 7.08
CA GLY A 90 20.43 13.17 6.76
C GLY A 90 19.83 13.84 5.52
N TYR A 91 18.76 13.28 4.97
CA TYR A 91 18.07 13.84 3.82
C TYR A 91 17.04 14.90 4.21
N LYS A 92 16.69 15.78 3.26
CA LYS A 92 15.59 16.76 3.37
C LYS A 92 14.67 16.66 2.18
N ASN A 93 13.37 16.73 2.42
CA ASN A 93 12.34 16.80 1.40
C ASN A 93 11.89 18.25 1.20
N TYR A 94 11.68 18.61 -0.07
CA TYR A 94 11.14 19.87 -0.53
C TYR A 94 9.86 19.55 -1.31
N VAL A 95 8.74 20.07 -0.87
CA VAL A 95 7.42 19.95 -1.50
C VAL A 95 7.01 21.32 -2.00
#